data_AF-A0A4P6ED19-F1
#
_entry.id   AF-A0A4P6ED19-F1
#
_cell.length_a   1.000
_cell.length_b   1.000
_cell.length_c   1.000
_cell.angle_alpha   90.00
_cell.angle_beta   90.00
_cell.angle_gamma   90.00
#
_symmetry.space_group_name_H-M   'P 1'
#
loop_
_entity.id
_entity.type
_entity.pdbx_description
1 polymer ?
#
loop_
_entity_poly.entity_id
_entity_poly.type
_entity_poly.pdbx_seq_one_letter_code
_entity_poly.pdbx_strand_id
1 'polypeptide(L)'
;MRILRSGTWISEAGDIKPVDVVGLPYDYWYELADVNGELERGQTPTPFGPDRLLYYVRFAGAGTKKPRPDSVAFPTIDAAVAEAEATVKITWKPSRSK
;
A
#
# COMPACT_ATOMS: atom_id res chain seq x y z
N MET A 1 -5.94 7.90 -5.07
CA MET A 1 -5.75 6.63 -4.34
C MET A 1 -7.00 5.78 -4.42
N ARG A 2 -6.87 4.51 -4.82
CA ARG A 2 -7.97 3.55 -4.90
C ARG A 2 -7.71 2.36 -3.96
N ILE A 3 -8.67 1.98 -3.13
CA ILE A 3 -8.58 0.76 -2.32
C ILE A 3 -8.97 -0.43 -3.20
N LEU A 4 -8.11 -1.44 -3.23
CA LEU A 4 -8.25 -2.63 -4.10
C LEU A 4 -8.54 -3.89 -3.29
N ARG A 5 -7.93 -4.01 -2.10
CA ARG A 5 -8.21 -5.05 -1.11
C ARG A 5 -8.29 -4.41 0.27
N SER A 6 -9.16 -4.94 1.11
CA SER A 6 -9.27 -4.56 2.53
C SER A 6 -9.34 -5.81 3.38
N GLY A 7 -8.75 -5.74 4.56
CA GLY A 7 -8.74 -6.79 5.55
C GLY A 7 -8.59 -6.23 6.96
N THR A 8 -8.39 -7.11 7.91
CA THR A 8 -8.02 -6.78 9.28
C THR A 8 -6.93 -7.72 9.78
N TRP A 9 -6.11 -7.25 10.71
CA TRP A 9 -5.11 -8.04 11.43
C TRP A 9 -5.24 -7.76 12.93
N ILE A 10 -4.65 -8.62 13.76
CA ILE A 10 -4.66 -8.46 15.23
C ILE A 10 -3.28 -7.98 15.66
N SER A 11 -3.22 -6.86 16.39
CA SER A 11 -1.96 -6.35 16.95
C SER A 11 -1.44 -7.23 18.07
N GLU A 12 -0.18 -7.02 18.48
CA GLU A 12 0.38 -7.69 19.66
C GLU A 12 -0.41 -7.42 20.94
N ALA A 13 -1.07 -6.26 21.03
CA ALA A 13 -1.93 -5.89 22.15
C ALA A 13 -3.34 -6.54 22.08
N GLY A 14 -3.63 -7.32 21.02
CA GLY A 14 -4.93 -7.97 20.83
C GLY A 14 -5.99 -7.11 20.13
N ASP A 15 -5.66 -5.88 19.72
CA ASP A 15 -6.61 -5.01 19.01
C ASP A 15 -6.79 -5.44 17.55
N ILE A 16 -8.02 -5.38 17.05
CA ILE A 16 -8.30 -5.51 15.62
C ILE A 16 -7.90 -4.20 14.93
N LYS A 17 -6.97 -4.29 13.97
CA LYS A 17 -6.50 -3.17 13.14
C LYS A 17 -6.86 -3.40 11.68
N PRO A 18 -7.19 -2.35 10.92
CA PRO A 18 -7.45 -2.47 9.49
C PRO A 18 -6.15 -2.69 8.70
N VAL A 19 -6.27 -3.25 7.50
CA VAL A 19 -5.22 -3.25 6.48
C VAL A 19 -5.84 -3.09 5.10
N ASP A 20 -5.23 -2.28 4.25
CA ASP A 20 -5.66 -2.10 2.86
C ASP A 20 -4.49 -2.27 1.90
N VAL A 21 -4.77 -2.82 0.72
CA VAL A 21 -3.92 -2.66 -0.46
C VAL A 21 -4.53 -1.58 -1.33
N VAL A 22 -3.75 -0.56 -1.65
CA VAL A 22 -4.16 0.61 -2.43
C VAL A 22 -3.36 0.71 -3.72
N GLY A 23 -4.00 1.18 -4.79
CA GLY A 23 -3.37 1.54 -6.05
C GLY A 23 -3.22 3.06 -6.20
N LEU A 24 -2.05 3.51 -6.65
CA LEU A 24 -1.74 4.89 -7.00
C LEU A 24 -1.25 4.97 -8.47
N PRO A 25 -1.65 6.00 -9.23
CA PRO A 25 -1.16 6.22 -10.60
C PRO A 25 0.17 6.98 -10.64
N TYR A 26 0.91 7.02 -9.53
CA TYR A 26 2.22 7.67 -9.36
C TYR A 26 2.98 6.95 -8.24
N ASP A 27 4.30 7.16 -8.18
CA ASP A 27 5.13 6.63 -7.10
C ASP A 27 5.12 7.57 -5.89
N TYR A 28 4.41 7.20 -4.82
CA TYR A 28 4.24 8.04 -3.63
C TYR A 28 5.56 8.44 -2.99
N TRP A 29 6.51 7.50 -2.87
CA TRP A 29 7.76 7.77 -2.16
C TRP A 29 8.71 8.61 -3.00
N TYR A 30 8.68 8.44 -4.33
CA TYR A 30 9.41 9.31 -5.24
C TYR A 30 8.89 10.75 -5.19
N GLU A 31 7.57 10.94 -5.32
CA GLU A 31 6.95 12.28 -5.27
C GLU A 31 7.18 12.98 -3.92
N LEU A 32 7.12 12.22 -2.82
CA LEU A 32 7.41 12.78 -1.49
C LEU A 32 8.88 13.22 -1.39
N ALA A 33 9.81 12.40 -1.87
CA ALA A 33 11.23 12.75 -1.89
C ALA A 33 11.51 13.96 -2.81
N ASP A 34 10.82 14.07 -3.95
CA ASP A 34 10.95 15.22 -4.86
C ASP A 34 10.51 16.52 -4.19
N VAL A 35 9.33 16.51 -3.55
CA VAL A 35 8.80 17.66 -2.82
C VAL A 35 9.71 18.09 -1.67
N ASN A 36 10.37 17.12 -1.01
CA ASN A 36 11.31 17.41 0.08
C ASN A 36 12.73 17.77 -0.41
N GLY A 37 13.03 17.66 -1.70
CA GLY A 37 14.39 17.81 -2.23
C GLY A 37 15.34 16.69 -1.78
N GLU A 38 14.81 15.51 -1.48
CA GLU A 38 15.51 14.33 -0.96
C GLU A 38 15.80 13.29 -2.05
N LEU A 39 15.51 13.57 -3.32
CA LEU A 39 15.85 12.68 -4.42
C LEU A 39 17.36 12.53 -4.57
N GLU A 40 17.83 11.29 -4.62
CA GLU A 40 19.20 10.99 -4.96
C GLU A 40 19.49 11.31 -6.44
N ARG A 41 20.75 11.63 -6.75
CA ARG A 41 21.15 11.95 -8.12
C ARG A 41 20.91 10.75 -9.04
N GLY A 42 20.02 10.93 -10.01
CA GLY A 42 19.68 9.89 -10.99
C GLY A 42 18.64 8.89 -10.50
N GLN A 43 18.05 9.10 -9.33
CA GLN A 43 16.89 8.34 -8.87
C GLN A 43 15.74 8.51 -9.87
N THR A 44 15.08 7.41 -10.20
CA THR A 44 13.89 7.36 -11.05
C THR A 44 12.73 6.73 -10.28
N PRO A 45 11.47 7.07 -10.60
CA PRO A 45 10.32 6.45 -9.95
C PRO A 45 10.25 4.95 -10.25
N THR A 46 9.58 4.21 -9.37
CA THR A 46 9.31 2.79 -9.57
C THR A 46 8.50 2.60 -10.88
N PRO A 47 8.90 1.67 -11.77
CA PRO A 47 8.14 1.39 -12.98
C PRO A 47 6.74 0.85 -12.69
N PHE A 48 5.74 1.38 -13.40
CA PHE A 48 4.37 0.89 -13.28
C PHE A 48 4.21 -0.57 -13.74
N GLY A 49 3.27 -1.26 -13.12
CA GLY A 49 2.77 -2.53 -13.62
C GLY A 49 1.78 -2.40 -14.79
N PRO A 50 1.19 -3.53 -15.24
CA PRO A 50 0.28 -3.60 -16.39
C PRO A 50 -0.93 -2.66 -16.28
N ASP A 51 -1.45 -2.44 -15.08
CA ASP A 51 -2.63 -1.60 -14.83
C ASP A 51 -2.30 -0.09 -14.79
N ARG A 52 -1.05 0.29 -15.07
CA ARG A 52 -0.54 1.66 -14.88
C ARG A 52 -0.72 2.19 -13.45
N LEU A 53 -0.65 1.28 -12.49
CA LEU A 53 -0.71 1.55 -11.06
C LEU A 53 0.52 0.99 -10.37
N LEU A 54 0.88 1.63 -9.26
CA LEU A 54 1.74 1.07 -8.22
C LEU A 54 0.87 0.72 -7.01
N TYR A 55 1.16 -0.42 -6.40
CA TYR A 55 0.39 -0.99 -5.31
C TYR A 55 1.16 -0.83 -4.01
N TYR A 56 0.44 -0.52 -2.94
CA TYR A 56 1.02 -0.29 -1.61
C TYR A 56 0.14 -0.90 -0.54
N VAL A 57 0.76 -1.27 0.58
CA VAL A 57 0.08 -1.73 1.80
C VAL A 57 -0.07 -0.56 2.77
N ARG A 58 -1.22 -0.51 3.44
CA ARG A 58 -1.48 0.44 4.54
C ARG A 58 -2.09 -0.30 5.73
N PHE A 59 -1.39 -0.32 6.86
CA PHE A 59 -1.82 -0.92 8.13
C PHE A 59 -2.62 0.04 9.01
N ALA A 60 -2.68 1.33 8.65
CA ALA A 60 -3.55 2.31 9.32
C ALA A 60 -4.97 2.40 8.73
N GLY A 61 -5.30 1.63 7.67
CA GLY A 61 -6.64 1.52 7.11
C GLY A 61 -7.27 2.78 6.50
N ALA A 62 -8.39 2.59 5.80
CA ALA A 62 -9.20 3.64 5.20
C ALA A 62 -10.02 4.38 6.26
N GLY A 63 -9.95 5.71 6.26
CA GLY A 63 -10.70 6.55 7.19
C GLY A 63 -9.87 7.11 8.35
N THR A 64 -8.59 6.74 8.45
CA THR A 64 -7.65 7.48 9.31
C THR A 64 -7.11 8.71 8.57
N LYS A 65 -6.75 9.76 9.31
CA LYS A 65 -6.19 11.02 8.77
C LYS A 65 -4.82 10.85 8.07
N LYS A 66 -4.30 9.62 7.97
CA LYS A 66 -3.02 9.30 7.32
C LYS A 66 -3.30 8.62 5.96
N PRO A 67 -3.28 9.38 4.85
CA PRO A 67 -3.47 8.82 3.51
C PRO A 67 -2.20 8.13 2.97
N ARG A 68 -1.09 8.13 3.71
CA ARG A 68 0.20 7.58 3.24
C ARG A 68 0.22 6.04 3.27
N PRO A 69 0.89 5.39 2.30
CA PRO A 69 1.21 3.98 2.39
C PRO A 69 2.24 3.70 3.50
N ASP A 70 2.26 2.47 4.00
CA ASP A 70 3.22 1.99 5.01
C ASP A 70 4.31 1.09 4.40
N SER A 71 4.11 0.62 3.15
CA SER A 71 5.09 -0.19 2.40
C SER A 71 5.76 0.60 1.28
N VAL A 72 6.79 0.00 0.68
CA VAL A 72 7.32 0.40 -0.65
C VAL A 72 6.29 0.20 -1.76
N ALA A 73 6.61 0.70 -2.96
CA ALA A 73 5.82 0.50 -4.17
C ALA A 73 6.01 -0.90 -4.74
N PHE A 74 4.91 -1.55 -5.12
CA PHE A 74 4.91 -2.82 -5.82
C PHE A 74 4.31 -2.67 -7.23
N PRO A 75 4.82 -3.40 -8.24
CA PRO A 75 4.29 -3.36 -9.60
C PRO A 75 3.02 -4.21 -9.78
N THR A 76 2.66 -5.07 -8.81
CA THR A 76 1.45 -5.92 -8.89
C THR A 76 0.71 -5.94 -7.56
N ILE A 77 -0.62 -6.15 -7.64
CA ILE A 77 -1.45 -6.29 -6.44
C ILE A 77 -1.05 -7.52 -5.62
N ASP A 78 -0.70 -8.62 -6.28
CA ASP A 78 -0.35 -9.88 -5.62
C ASP A 78 0.95 -9.75 -4.83
N ALA A 79 1.94 -9.00 -5.34
CA ALA A 79 3.17 -8.71 -4.60
C ALA A 79 2.89 -7.88 -3.34
N ALA A 80 2.03 -6.86 -3.44
CA ALA A 80 1.63 -6.07 -2.27
C ALA A 80 0.83 -6.90 -1.25
N VAL A 81 -0.03 -7.83 -1.70
CA VAL A 81 -0.75 -8.75 -0.81
C VAL A 81 0.22 -9.70 -0.11
N ALA A 82 1.16 -10.30 -0.84
CA ALA A 82 2.15 -11.21 -0.28
C ALA A 82 3.03 -10.51 0.78
N GLU A 83 3.44 -9.27 0.52
CA GLU A 83 4.17 -8.45 1.51
C GLU A 83 3.34 -8.25 2.78
N ALA A 84 2.05 -7.90 2.62
CA ALA A 84 1.16 -7.65 3.75
C ALA A 84 1.00 -8.92 4.62
N GLU A 85 0.83 -10.08 3.98
CA GLU A 85 0.69 -11.39 4.64
C GLU A 85 2.00 -11.88 5.27
N ALA A 86 3.15 -11.52 4.71
CA ALA A 86 4.45 -11.80 5.30
C ALA A 86 4.69 -10.96 6.58
N THR A 87 4.09 -9.77 6.65
CA THR A 87 4.25 -8.86 7.80
C THR A 87 3.36 -9.26 8.98
N VAL A 88 2.08 -9.57 8.73
CA VAL A 88 1.10 -9.89 9.78
C VAL A 88 0.08 -10.91 9.30
N LYS A 89 -0.58 -11.60 10.23
CA LYS A 89 -1.70 -12.48 9.91
C LYS A 89 -2.94 -11.65 9.55
N ILE A 90 -3.35 -11.69 8.29
CA ILE A 90 -4.47 -10.91 7.76
C ILE A 90 -5.68 -11.79 7.52
N THR A 91 -6.84 -11.31 7.96
CA THR A 91 -8.16 -11.79 7.51
C THR A 91 -8.67 -10.83 6.44
N TRP A 92 -8.57 -11.23 5.17
CA TRP A 92 -9.08 -10.44 4.06
C TRP A 92 -10.60 -10.44 4.01
N LYS A 93 -11.20 -9.29 3.69
CA LYS A 93 -12.63 -9.23 3.37
C LYS A 93 -12.85 -9.90 2.01
N PRO A 94 -13.96 -10.63 1.82
CA PRO A 94 -14.30 -11.16 0.51
C PRO A 94 -14.35 -10.03 -0.50
N SER A 95 -13.75 -10.23 -1.68
CA SER A 95 -13.90 -9.30 -2.78
C SER A 95 -15.39 -9.15 -3.06
N ARG A 96 -15.92 -7.92 -3.02
CA ARG A 96 -17.26 -7.67 -3.53
C ARG A 96 -17.21 -7.93 -5.03
N SER A 97 -17.57 -9.14 -5.45
CA SER A 97 -17.99 -9.40 -6.82
C SER A 97 -19.11 -8.41 -7.12
N LYS A 98 -18.89 -7.56 -8.14
CA LYS A 98 -19.96 -6.73 -8.69
C LYS A 98 -20.95 -7.60 -9.42
#